data_AF-A0A1L3SPB7-F1
#
_entry.id   AF-A0A1L3SPB7-F1
#
_cell.length_a   1.000
_cell.length_b   1.000
_cell.length_c   1.000
_cell.angle_alpha   90.00
_cell.angle_beta   90.00
_cell.angle_gamma   90.00
#
_symmetry.space_group_name_H-M   'P 1'
#
loop_
_entity.id
_entity.type
_entity.pdbx_description
1 polymer ?
#
loop_
_entity_poly.entity_id
_entity_poly.type
_entity_poly.pdbx_seq_one_letter_code
_entity_poly.pdbx_strand_id
1 'polypeptide(L)'
;MRSVNTILLLLFSAFLSTPCLAQHGTFSGELVVVLEGPRNARLLTDFSYTDPNGERWTAPKNAIVDGASIPRVFWSAGSPWVGPYRQASVIHDYYCVTKVRPWKEVHRMFYNAALAGGTSASQ
;
A
#
# COMPACT_ATOMS: atom_id res chain seq x y z
N MET A 1 28.26 -47.89 40.75
CA MET A 1 29.14 -46.98 39.98
C MET A 1 29.03 -47.35 38.51
N ARG A 2 28.99 -46.32 37.64
CA ARG A 2 28.95 -46.33 36.16
C ARG A 2 27.54 -46.50 35.58
N SER A 3 27.04 -45.70 34.64
CA SER A 3 27.24 -44.30 34.22
C SER A 3 26.05 -44.07 33.30
N VAL A 4 25.16 -43.12 33.61
CA VAL A 4 24.06 -42.74 32.73
C VAL A 4 24.62 -41.81 31.67
N ASN A 5 24.53 -42.16 30.40
CA ASN A 5 24.87 -41.24 29.32
C ASN A 5 24.09 -41.61 28.04
N THR A 6 22.88 -41.06 27.89
CA THR A 6 22.21 -41.02 26.59
C THR A 6 21.70 -39.60 26.35
N ILE A 7 22.53 -38.93 25.56
CA ILE A 7 22.43 -37.63 24.90
C ILE A 7 20.98 -37.26 24.54
N LEU A 8 20.50 -36.18 25.16
CA LEU A 8 19.29 -35.47 24.78
C LEU A 8 19.61 -34.60 23.56
N LEU A 9 19.33 -35.10 22.35
CA LEU A 9 19.37 -34.29 21.12
C LEU A 9 18.17 -33.33 21.14
N LEU A 10 18.42 -32.10 21.60
CA LEU A 10 17.54 -30.97 21.38
C LEU A 10 17.56 -30.63 19.88
N LEU A 11 16.58 -31.14 19.14
CA LEU A 11 16.23 -30.62 17.82
C LEU A 11 15.69 -29.20 18.01
N PHE A 12 16.58 -28.23 17.94
CA PHE A 12 16.22 -26.81 17.88
C PHE A 12 15.62 -26.56 16.50
N SER A 13 14.31 -26.78 16.38
CA SER A 13 13.53 -26.41 15.20
C SER A 13 13.62 -24.89 15.06
N ALA A 14 14.60 -24.42 14.30
CA ALA A 14 14.66 -23.04 13.85
C ALA A 14 13.45 -22.81 12.94
N PHE A 15 12.37 -22.27 13.52
CA PHE A 15 11.34 -21.60 12.75
C PHE A 15 12.03 -20.40 12.07
N LEU A 16 12.51 -20.63 10.86
CA LEU A 16 12.83 -19.56 9.92
C LEU A 16 11.54 -18.78 9.75
N SER A 17 11.43 -17.68 10.49
CA SER A 17 10.42 -16.68 10.24
C SER A 17 10.75 -16.13 8.86
N THR A 18 10.12 -16.66 7.82
CA THR A 18 10.09 -16.00 6.52
C THR A 18 9.68 -14.56 6.81
N PRO A 19 10.52 -13.55 6.50
CA PRO A 19 10.02 -12.20 6.54
C PRO A 19 8.82 -12.18 5.60
N CYS A 20 7.66 -11.82 6.14
CA CYS A 20 6.50 -11.45 5.35
C CYS A 20 6.95 -10.23 4.54
N LEU A 21 7.61 -10.47 3.41
CA LEU A 21 7.82 -9.45 2.40
C LEU A 21 6.41 -8.95 2.12
N ALA A 22 6.15 -7.69 2.44
CA ALA A 22 4.85 -7.08 2.28
C ALA A 22 4.29 -7.47 0.92
N GLN A 23 3.34 -8.41 0.91
CA GLN A 23 3.02 -9.21 -0.29
C GLN A 23 2.54 -8.32 -1.44
N HIS A 24 2.06 -7.12 -1.08
CA HIS A 24 1.53 -6.12 -1.97
C HIS A 24 2.23 -4.77 -1.82
N GLY A 25 3.46 -4.70 -1.30
CA GLY A 25 4.20 -3.45 -1.13
C GLY A 25 3.92 -2.69 0.18
N THR A 26 4.50 -1.50 0.33
CA THR A 26 4.44 -0.71 1.57
C THR A 26 4.22 0.78 1.32
N PHE A 27 3.44 1.43 2.17
CA PHE A 27 3.33 2.90 2.19
C PHE A 27 4.45 3.51 3.04
N SER A 28 4.89 4.70 2.68
CA SER A 28 5.88 5.48 3.42
C SER A 28 5.55 6.97 3.37
N GLY A 29 5.80 7.65 4.48
CA GLY A 29 5.36 9.02 4.73
C GLY A 29 4.02 9.06 5.46
N GLU A 30 3.80 10.16 6.20
CA GLU A 30 2.51 10.43 6.84
C GLU A 30 1.56 11.04 5.81
N LEU A 31 0.36 10.47 5.65
CA LEU A 31 -0.65 11.02 4.76
C LEU A 31 -1.40 12.17 5.45
N VAL A 32 -0.90 13.39 5.26
CA VAL A 32 -1.54 14.61 5.77
C VAL A 32 -2.13 15.39 4.61
N VAL A 33 -3.44 15.64 4.64
CA VAL A 33 -4.17 16.33 3.58
C VAL A 33 -5.02 17.48 4.15
N VAL A 34 -5.14 18.56 3.39
CA VAL A 34 -6.07 19.67 3.66
C VAL A 34 -7.09 19.77 2.54
N LEU A 35 -8.37 19.95 2.88
CA LEU A 35 -9.42 20.12 1.87
C LEU A 35 -9.33 21.51 1.24
N GLU A 36 -9.35 21.56 -0.10
CA GLU A 36 -9.38 22.77 -0.92
C GLU A 36 -10.69 22.82 -1.73
N GLY A 37 -11.81 22.79 -1.01
CA GLY A 37 -13.16 22.79 -1.58
C GLY A 37 -13.92 21.48 -1.34
N PRO A 38 -15.00 21.23 -2.09
CA PRO A 38 -15.92 20.13 -1.81
C PRO A 38 -15.37 18.74 -2.19
N ARG A 39 -14.39 18.68 -3.09
CA ARG A 39 -13.86 17.41 -3.61
C ARG A 39 -12.34 17.32 -3.69
N ASN A 40 -11.62 18.43 -3.60
CA ASN A 40 -10.17 18.43 -3.76
C ASN A 40 -9.49 18.45 -2.40
N ALA A 41 -8.39 17.71 -2.28
CA ALA A 41 -7.50 17.78 -1.15
C ALA A 41 -6.06 18.00 -1.62
N ARG A 42 -5.31 18.81 -0.88
CA ARG A 42 -3.89 19.05 -1.11
C ARG A 42 -3.05 18.29 -0.09
N LEU A 43 -2.02 17.62 -0.59
CA LEU A 43 -1.00 16.96 0.24
C LEU A 43 -0.12 17.99 0.96
N LEU A 44 0.05 17.85 2.27
CA LEU A 44 0.96 18.70 3.07
C LEU A 44 2.39 18.14 3.16
N THR A 45 2.54 16.85 2.88
CA THR A 45 3.77 16.06 2.93
C THR A 45 3.88 15.19 1.68
N ASP A 46 5.10 14.77 1.35
CA ASP A 46 5.28 13.73 0.34
C ASP A 46 4.69 12.42 0.87
N PHE A 47 3.96 11.72 0.02
CA PHE A 47 3.39 10.42 0.33
C PHE A 47 3.78 9.43 -0.76
N SER A 48 4.24 8.24 -0.35
CA SER A 48 4.79 7.27 -1.29
C SER A 48 4.33 5.85 -1.01
N TYR A 49 4.34 5.04 -2.07
CA TYR A 49 4.11 3.61 -2.04
C TYR A 49 5.22 2.90 -2.81
N THR A 50 5.82 1.87 -2.20
CA THR A 50 6.79 1.00 -2.87
C THR A 50 6.08 -0.30 -3.24
N ASP A 51 6.05 -0.63 -4.52
CA ASP A 51 5.37 -1.81 -5.05
C ASP A 51 6.16 -3.12 -4.78
N PRO A 52 5.60 -4.31 -5.07
CA PRO A 52 6.28 -5.59 -4.89
C PRO A 52 7.55 -5.77 -5.75
N ASN A 53 7.69 -5.00 -6.83
CA ASN A 53 8.89 -5.00 -7.68
C ASN A 53 9.97 -4.05 -7.15
N GLY A 54 9.72 -3.36 -6.03
CA GLY A 54 10.62 -2.35 -5.47
C GLY A 54 10.51 -0.97 -6.13
N GLU A 55 9.53 -0.76 -7.01
CA GLU A 55 9.32 0.54 -7.64
C GLU A 55 8.62 1.50 -6.68
N ARG A 56 9.19 2.69 -6.51
CA ARG A 56 8.62 3.75 -5.67
C ARG A 56 7.74 4.69 -6.49
N TRP A 57 6.51 4.85 -6.02
CA TRP A 57 5.48 5.74 -6.54
C TRP A 57 5.25 6.86 -5.53
N THR A 58 5.44 8.12 -5.93
CA THR A 58 5.39 9.26 -5.02
C THR A 58 4.42 10.31 -5.50
N ALA A 59 3.46 10.66 -4.64
CA ALA A 59 2.68 11.88 -4.76
C ALA A 59 3.39 12.97 -3.94
N PRO A 60 3.92 14.02 -4.58
CA PRO A 60 4.67 15.06 -3.90
C PRO A 60 3.75 15.96 -3.07
N LYS A 61 4.33 16.62 -2.07
CA LYS A 61 3.72 17.74 -1.35
C LYS A 61 3.13 18.73 -2.35
N ASN A 62 1.98 19.30 -1.97
CA ASN A 62 1.16 20.21 -2.76
C ASN A 62 0.45 19.58 -3.97
N ALA A 63 0.59 18.27 -4.23
CA ALA A 63 -0.27 17.62 -5.21
C ALA A 63 -1.74 17.70 -4.78
N ILE A 64 -2.60 17.97 -5.76
CA ILE A 64 -4.06 18.02 -5.61
C ILE A 64 -4.62 16.67 -6.03
N VAL A 65 -5.38 16.05 -5.13
CA VAL A 65 -6.06 14.76 -5.35
C VAL A 65 -7.54 14.93 -5.05
N ASP A 66 -8.41 14.22 -5.76
CA ASP A 66 -9.86 14.38 -5.64
C ASP A 66 -10.58 13.08 -5.21
N GLY A 67 -9.81 12.01 -5.02
CA GLY A 67 -10.25 10.68 -4.68
C GLY A 67 -11.09 10.01 -5.79
N ALA A 68 -11.25 10.64 -6.96
CA ALA A 68 -12.30 10.29 -7.91
C ALA A 68 -11.79 9.56 -9.16
N SER A 69 -10.50 9.32 -9.30
CA SER A 69 -9.95 8.59 -10.46
C SER A 69 -10.20 7.07 -10.40
N ILE A 70 -10.72 6.56 -9.28
CA ILE A 70 -11.09 5.15 -9.16
C ILE A 70 -12.42 4.90 -9.90
N PRO A 71 -12.49 3.94 -10.83
CA PRO A 71 -13.73 3.57 -11.51
C PRO A 71 -14.88 3.32 -10.52
N ARG A 72 -16.07 3.88 -10.80
CA ARG A 72 -17.25 3.84 -9.91
C ARG A 72 -17.63 2.44 -9.40
N VAL A 73 -17.29 1.37 -10.13
CA VAL A 73 -17.53 -0.01 -9.69
C VAL A 73 -16.83 -0.34 -8.37
N PHE A 74 -15.70 0.32 -8.06
CA PHE A 74 -14.97 0.12 -6.81
C PHE A 74 -15.44 1.02 -5.66
N TRP A 75 -16.39 1.95 -5.90
CA TRP A 75 -16.95 2.82 -4.85
C TRP A 75 -17.93 2.07 -3.92
N SER A 76 -18.33 0.85 -4.27
CA SER A 76 -19.10 -0.03 -3.39
C SER A 76 -18.34 -0.40 -2.11
N ALA A 77 -17.01 -0.25 -2.09
CA ALA A 77 -16.15 -0.45 -0.93
C ALA A 77 -16.03 0.79 -0.02
N GLY A 78 -16.68 1.93 -0.35
CA GLY A 78 -16.77 3.14 0.49
C GLY A 78 -16.58 4.46 -0.27
N SER A 79 -16.44 5.56 0.48
CA SER A 79 -16.11 6.88 -0.08
C SER A 79 -14.58 7.02 -0.28
N PRO A 80 -14.11 7.73 -1.33
CA PRO A 80 -12.69 7.95 -1.62
C PRO A 80 -11.79 8.40 -0.46
N TRP A 81 -12.40 9.03 0.55
CA TRP A 81 -11.72 9.63 1.69
C TRP A 81 -11.68 8.72 2.93
N VAL A 82 -12.30 7.53 2.86
CA VAL A 82 -12.50 6.64 4.00
C VAL A 82 -12.36 5.19 3.56
N GLY A 83 -11.68 4.39 4.38
CA GLY A 83 -11.52 2.95 4.13
C GLY A 83 -10.16 2.57 3.52
N PRO A 84 -10.02 1.30 3.11
CA PRO A 84 -8.72 0.66 2.91
C PRO A 84 -7.95 1.13 1.67
N TYR A 85 -8.62 1.75 0.69
CA TYR A 85 -7.97 2.25 -0.54
C TYR A 85 -7.62 3.75 -0.48
N ARG A 86 -7.87 4.45 0.63
CA ARG A 86 -7.59 5.90 0.75
C ARG A 86 -6.13 6.24 0.44
N GLN A 87 -5.19 5.43 0.92
CA GLN A 87 -3.77 5.66 0.64
C GLN A 87 -3.42 5.37 -0.82
N ALA A 88 -4.01 4.33 -1.40
CA ALA A 88 -3.82 3.96 -2.81
C ALA A 88 -4.38 5.01 -3.76
N SER A 89 -5.55 5.60 -3.45
CA SER A 89 -6.22 6.59 -4.29
C SER A 89 -5.39 7.85 -4.49
N VAL A 90 -4.70 8.32 -3.44
CA VAL A 90 -3.83 9.51 -3.47
C VAL A 90 -2.71 9.35 -4.50
N ILE A 91 -2.01 8.21 -4.48
CA ILE A 91 -0.94 7.95 -5.44
C ILE A 91 -1.55 7.81 -6.85
N HIS A 92 -2.64 7.06 -6.99
CA HIS A 92 -3.31 6.84 -8.27
C HIS A 92 -3.77 8.14 -8.95
N ASP A 93 -4.47 9.01 -8.22
CA ASP A 93 -4.95 10.31 -8.72
C ASP A 93 -3.79 11.15 -9.29
N TYR A 94 -2.68 11.25 -8.55
CA TYR A 94 -1.52 11.99 -8.99
C TYR A 94 -0.99 11.47 -10.34
N TYR A 95 -0.85 10.15 -10.49
CA TYR A 95 -0.34 9.56 -11.74
C TYR A 95 -1.38 9.58 -12.89
N CYS A 96 -2.68 9.57 -12.59
CA CYS A 96 -3.74 9.77 -13.59
C CYS A 96 -3.78 11.20 -14.13
N VAL A 97 -3.54 12.19 -13.27
CA VAL A 97 -3.50 13.61 -13.66
C VAL A 97 -2.22 13.93 -14.44
N THR A 98 -1.06 13.52 -13.91
CA THR A 98 0.24 13.85 -14.51
C THR A 98 0.56 13.02 -15.75
N LYS A 99 0.02 11.79 -15.86
CA LYS A 99 0.22 10.88 -16.99
C LYS A 99 1.69 10.61 -17.34
N VAL A 100 2.59 10.71 -16.35
CA VAL A 100 4.03 10.48 -16.52
C VAL A 100 4.41 8.99 -16.58
N ARG A 101 3.45 8.10 -16.34
CA ARG A 101 3.61 6.64 -16.40
C ARG A 101 2.51 6.01 -17.26
N PRO A 102 2.75 4.85 -17.90
CA PRO A 102 1.72 4.12 -18.64
C PRO A 102 0.53 3.75 -17.74
N TRP A 103 -0.68 3.98 -18.23
CA TRP A 103 -1.92 3.75 -17.45
C TRP A 103 -2.03 2.33 -16.90
N LYS A 104 -1.53 1.31 -17.62
CA LYS A 104 -1.54 -0.09 -17.18
C LYS A 104 -0.72 -0.30 -15.91
N GLU A 105 0.42 0.39 -15.80
CA GLU A 105 1.29 0.32 -14.63
C GLU A 105 0.67 1.07 -13.45
N VAL A 106 0.08 2.23 -13.72
CA VAL A 106 -0.65 3.02 -12.71
C VAL A 106 -1.81 2.21 -12.10
N HIS A 107 -2.60 1.52 -12.92
CA HIS A 107 -3.71 0.70 -12.42
C HIS A 107 -3.22 -0.56 -11.68
N ARG A 108 -2.11 -1.18 -12.13
CA ARG A 108 -1.48 -2.30 -11.41
C ARG A 108 -0.93 -1.87 -10.06
N MET A 109 -0.28 -0.71 -10.00
CA MET A 109 0.17 -0.09 -8.76
C MET A 109 -1.02 0.13 -7.81
N PHE A 110 -2.12 0.70 -8.32
CA PHE A 110 -3.32 0.93 -7.51
C PHE A 110 -3.89 -0.37 -6.93
N TYR A 111 -3.96 -1.43 -7.72
CA TYR A 111 -4.40 -2.75 -7.24
C TYR A 111 -3.55 -3.25 -6.07
N ASN A 112 -2.22 -3.26 -6.22
CA ASN A 112 -1.32 -3.71 -5.16
C ASN A 112 -1.40 -2.79 -3.93
N ALA A 113 -1.44 -1.47 -4.13
CA ALA A 113 -1.55 -0.50 -3.05
C ALA A 113 -2.87 -0.64 -2.29
N ALA A 114 -3.98 -0.95 -2.97
CA ALA A 114 -5.27 -1.18 -2.32
C ALA A 114 -5.26 -2.44 -1.44
N LEU A 115 -4.60 -3.51 -1.90
CA LEU A 115 -4.39 -4.72 -1.09
C LEU A 115 -3.48 -4.45 0.10
N ALA A 116 -2.41 -3.68 -0.08
CA ALA A 116 -1.52 -3.24 1.01
C ALA A 116 -2.24 -2.39 2.07
N GLY A 117 -3.22 -1.59 1.64
CA GLY A 117 -4.08 -0.79 2.52
C GLY A 117 -5.17 -1.59 3.24
N GLY A 118 -5.22 -2.91 3.06
CA GLY A 118 -6.16 -3.80 3.75
C GLY A 118 -7.48 -4.04 3.01
N THR A 119 -7.56 -3.73 1.71
CA THR A 119 -8.72 -4.15 0.91
C THR A 119 -8.62 -5.66 0.77
N SER A 120 -9.56 -6.42 1.33
CA SER A 120 -9.62 -7.86 1.08
C SER A 120 -9.90 -8.07 -0.41
N ALA A 121 -9.06 -8.85 -1.09
CA ALA A 121 -9.44 -9.41 -2.38
C ALA A 121 -10.61 -10.35 -2.10
N SER A 122 -11.85 -9.87 -2.27
CA SER A 122 -12.98 -10.80 -2.22
C SER A 122 -12.80 -11.74 -3.40
N GLN A 123 -12.61 -13.02 -3.07
CA GLN A 123 -12.62 -14.15 -3.99
C GLN A 123 -13.88 -14.15 -4.85
#